data_AF-A0A848IV93-F1
#
_entry.id   AF-A0A848IV93-F1
#
_cell.length_a   1.000
_cell.length_b   1.000
_cell.length_c   1.000
_cell.angle_alpha   90.00
_cell.angle_beta   90.00
_cell.angle_gamma   90.00
#
_symmetry.space_group_name_H-M   'P 1'
#
loop_
_entity.id
_entity.type
_entity.pdbx_description
1 polymer ?
#
loop_
_entity_poly.entity_id
_entity_poly.type
_entity_poly.pdbx_seq_one_letter_code
_entity_poly.pdbx_strand_id
1 'polypeptide(L)'
;MNKYYIFLLALIMGISSCKEDDAITTYTLTTQVQGSGTVNPSTKKVTSGETIIVTATAEEGFFFDGWTGDKTLRDNPITVLMTSNINLVANFIDKTADTDEDGVPDYLDNCRDTEPGMIVDENGCATIIQVAENGVTLYCLPEAEIGKEYPYNGEMYKIVDRTMLYDMDKINDDFTHIITTKVTDMDALFWNDTNFNQDISSWDVSNVTRMQWIFYGAADFNQDISNWDVGNVSNMYGMFEKASSFNQDISGWDVSNATNMGSLFEEAIKFNQDLSQWDVSKVTNMYGMFASAHSFNSNISTWNVGNVKTMSFMFSGAKTFNQDISNWDVSKVTDMGNMFKNAEKFNQKISNWNLSNTTNIGGMFSSAKSFNQDISNWDVSNVTSTFSMFYNAISFNQDLSSWNVSNVNNMSLMFSNATSFNQDLSSWDVDQVEDCSSFASGATSWTSPKPNLTCAQ
;
A
#
# COMPACT_ATOMS: atom_id res chain seq x y z
N MET A 1 -23.71 -133.90 -23.13
CA MET A 1 -24.20 -133.74 -24.52
C MET A 1 -25.19 -132.60 -24.56
N ASN A 2 -24.82 -131.55 -25.30
CA ASN A 2 -25.59 -130.58 -26.08
C ASN A 2 -27.13 -130.41 -25.94
N LYS A 3 -27.55 -129.14 -26.16
CA LYS A 3 -28.85 -128.62 -26.67
C LYS A 3 -29.98 -128.32 -25.68
N TYR A 4 -30.84 -127.29 -25.84
CA TYR A 4 -30.92 -125.95 -26.51
C TYR A 4 -32.41 -125.50 -26.36
N TYR A 5 -32.72 -124.19 -26.48
CA TYR A 5 -34.06 -123.51 -26.65
C TYR A 5 -34.92 -123.18 -25.39
N ILE A 6 -35.09 -121.93 -24.89
CA ILE A 6 -35.58 -120.56 -25.31
C ILE A 6 -37.08 -120.30 -24.92
N PHE A 7 -37.35 -119.06 -24.43
CA PHE A 7 -38.61 -118.23 -24.33
C PHE A 7 -39.28 -118.19 -22.93
N LEU A 8 -39.73 -117.08 -22.31
CA LEU A 8 -39.67 -115.61 -22.49
C LEU A 8 -40.35 -114.89 -21.28
N LEU A 9 -39.90 -113.67 -20.94
CA LEU A 9 -40.62 -112.47 -20.40
C LEU A 9 -41.19 -112.38 -18.96
N ALA A 10 -40.66 -111.43 -18.17
CA ALA A 10 -41.36 -110.33 -17.43
C ALA A 10 -40.34 -109.50 -16.60
N LEU A 11 -40.07 -108.23 -16.97
CA LEU A 11 -40.60 -106.97 -16.38
C LEU A 11 -39.97 -106.56 -15.02
N ILE A 12 -39.02 -105.61 -15.04
CA ILE A 12 -38.67 -104.77 -13.88
C ILE A 12 -38.42 -103.32 -14.36
N MET A 13 -39.13 -102.38 -13.72
CA MET A 13 -39.06 -100.93 -13.93
C MET A 13 -37.72 -100.35 -13.47
N GLY A 14 -37.10 -99.52 -14.31
CA GLY A 14 -35.98 -98.64 -13.94
C GLY A 14 -36.46 -97.19 -13.82
N ILE A 15 -36.35 -96.62 -12.62
CA ILE A 15 -36.56 -95.19 -12.37
C ILE A 15 -35.23 -94.49 -12.65
N SER A 16 -35.19 -93.65 -13.68
CA SER A 16 -34.08 -92.73 -13.96
C SER A 16 -34.42 -91.38 -13.33
N SER A 17 -33.60 -90.92 -12.39
CA SER A 17 -33.70 -89.56 -11.83
C SER A 17 -32.91 -88.60 -12.73
N CYS A 18 -33.61 -87.64 -13.35
CA CYS A 18 -32.98 -86.43 -13.88
C CYS A 18 -32.44 -85.59 -12.71
N LYS A 19 -31.17 -85.19 -12.77
CA LYS A 19 -30.65 -84.06 -11.99
C LYS A 19 -30.89 -82.79 -12.81
N GLU A 20 -31.55 -81.81 -12.22
CA GLU A 20 -31.49 -80.41 -12.67
C GLU A 20 -30.04 -79.92 -12.55
N ASP A 21 -29.49 -79.39 -13.64
CA ASP A 21 -28.30 -78.56 -13.61
C ASP A 21 -28.69 -77.25 -12.89
N ASP A 22 -28.25 -77.07 -11.64
CA ASP A 22 -28.29 -75.77 -10.99
C ASP A 22 -27.47 -74.80 -11.85
N ALA A 23 -28.15 -73.89 -12.54
CA ALA A 23 -27.50 -72.85 -13.33
C ALA A 23 -26.64 -72.00 -12.40
N ILE A 24 -25.32 -72.11 -12.53
CA ILE A 24 -24.37 -71.32 -11.75
C ILE A 24 -24.61 -69.84 -12.07
N THR A 25 -25.18 -69.10 -11.12
CA THR A 25 -25.36 -67.65 -11.25
C THR A 25 -23.98 -66.99 -11.34
N THR A 26 -23.73 -66.28 -12.43
CA THR A 26 -22.48 -65.54 -12.64
C THR A 26 -22.76 -64.06 -12.82
N TYR A 27 -21.86 -63.23 -12.33
CA TYR A 27 -21.86 -61.79 -12.52
C TYR A 27 -20.62 -61.34 -13.26
N THR A 28 -20.71 -60.20 -13.95
CA THR A 28 -19.59 -59.62 -14.71
C THR A 28 -18.93 -58.54 -13.87
N LEU A 29 -17.63 -58.69 -13.65
CA LEU A 29 -16.75 -57.61 -13.21
C LEU A 29 -16.22 -56.93 -14.47
N THR A 30 -16.61 -55.68 -14.70
CA THR A 30 -16.07 -54.82 -15.76
C THR A 30 -14.99 -53.94 -15.16
N THR A 31 -13.80 -53.94 -15.74
CA THR A 31 -12.70 -53.05 -15.35
C THR A 31 -12.30 -52.17 -16.53
N GLN A 32 -12.13 -50.88 -16.27
CA GLN A 32 -11.66 -49.86 -17.21
C GLN A 32 -10.49 -49.09 -16.60
N VAL A 33 -9.72 -48.44 -17.47
CA VAL A 33 -8.60 -47.58 -17.11
C VAL A 33 -8.89 -46.19 -17.68
N GLN A 34 -8.76 -45.17 -16.83
CA GLN A 34 -8.70 -43.77 -17.22
C GLN A 34 -7.28 -43.26 -16.88
N GLY A 35 -6.60 -42.64 -17.84
CA GLY A 35 -5.15 -42.34 -17.74
C GLY A 35 -4.28 -43.52 -18.19
N SER A 36 -3.03 -43.58 -17.72
CA SER A 36 -2.05 -44.61 -18.12
C SER A 36 -1.71 -45.57 -16.98
N GLY A 37 -2.03 -46.84 -17.18
CA GLY A 37 -1.84 -47.90 -16.21
C GLY A 37 -2.55 -49.17 -16.62
N THR A 38 -2.60 -50.15 -15.70
CA THR A 38 -3.25 -51.44 -15.95
C THR A 38 -4.13 -51.85 -14.77
N VAL A 39 -5.12 -52.70 -15.04
CA VAL A 39 -5.98 -53.32 -14.02
C VAL A 39 -5.99 -54.82 -14.20
N ASN A 40 -5.78 -55.55 -13.11
CA ASN A 40 -5.84 -57.00 -13.06
C ASN A 40 -6.80 -57.48 -11.95
N PRO A 41 -7.79 -58.34 -12.23
CA PRO A 41 -8.10 -58.91 -13.54
C PRO A 41 -8.77 -57.90 -14.49
N SER A 42 -8.52 -58.08 -15.80
CA SER A 42 -9.35 -57.48 -16.84
C SER A 42 -10.79 -58.02 -16.75
N THR A 43 -11.73 -57.34 -17.39
CA THR A 43 -13.15 -57.70 -17.42
C THR A 43 -13.38 -59.22 -17.54
N LYS A 44 -14.09 -59.81 -16.56
CA LYS A 44 -14.36 -61.26 -16.49
C LYS A 44 -15.69 -61.60 -15.82
N LYS A 45 -16.23 -62.77 -16.14
CA LYS A 45 -17.36 -63.37 -15.42
C LYS A 45 -16.86 -64.11 -14.18
N VAL A 46 -17.63 -64.02 -13.10
CA VAL A 46 -17.29 -64.55 -11.77
C VAL A 46 -18.53 -65.20 -11.17
N THR A 47 -18.36 -66.31 -10.45
CA THR A 47 -19.46 -66.97 -9.75
C THR A 47 -20.01 -66.07 -8.65
N SER A 48 -21.34 -66.04 -8.50
CA SER A 48 -22.00 -65.33 -7.41
C SER A 48 -21.46 -65.79 -6.04
N GLY A 49 -21.05 -64.85 -5.20
CA GLY A 49 -20.54 -65.09 -3.85
C GLY A 49 -19.01 -65.22 -3.76
N GLU A 50 -18.29 -65.27 -4.88
CA GLU A 50 -16.82 -65.24 -4.87
C GLU A 50 -16.28 -63.84 -4.54
N THR A 51 -15.12 -63.79 -3.87
CA THR A 51 -14.35 -62.58 -3.66
C THR A 51 -13.19 -62.50 -4.65
N ILE A 52 -13.01 -61.34 -5.28
CA ILE A 52 -11.95 -61.08 -6.25
C ILE A 52 -11.08 -59.95 -5.74
N ILE A 53 -9.77 -60.14 -5.78
CA ILE A 53 -8.81 -59.06 -5.56
C ILE A 53 -8.58 -58.36 -6.90
N VAL A 54 -8.86 -57.06 -6.94
CA VAL A 54 -8.64 -56.20 -8.10
C VAL A 54 -7.50 -55.26 -7.78
N THR A 55 -6.47 -55.25 -8.62
CA THR A 55 -5.25 -54.45 -8.45
C THR A 55 -5.09 -53.51 -9.63
N ALA A 56 -4.89 -52.24 -9.36
CA ALA A 56 -4.44 -51.26 -10.33
C ALA A 56 -2.91 -51.14 -10.25
N THR A 57 -2.24 -50.98 -11.37
CA THR A 57 -0.79 -50.75 -11.43
C THR A 57 -0.53 -49.58 -12.38
N ALA A 58 -0.02 -48.48 -11.82
CA ALA A 58 0.29 -47.29 -12.59
C ALA A 58 1.49 -47.53 -13.51
N GLU A 59 1.47 -46.91 -14.69
CA GLU A 59 2.65 -46.84 -15.56
C GLU A 59 3.70 -45.88 -14.96
N GLU A 60 4.96 -45.98 -15.42
CA GLU A 60 5.99 -45.02 -15.03
C GLU A 60 5.54 -43.59 -15.38
N GLY A 61 5.68 -42.66 -14.44
CA GLY A 61 5.18 -41.28 -14.58
C GLY A 61 3.73 -41.06 -14.16
N PHE A 62 2.96 -42.10 -13.82
CA PHE A 62 1.56 -41.98 -13.39
C PHE A 62 1.36 -42.38 -11.92
N PHE A 63 0.32 -41.85 -11.30
CA PHE A 63 -0.12 -42.19 -9.93
C PHE A 63 -1.55 -42.75 -9.97
N PHE A 64 -1.83 -43.77 -9.15
CA PHE A 64 -3.18 -44.30 -9.02
C PHE A 64 -3.99 -43.41 -8.06
N ASP A 65 -4.92 -42.62 -8.59
CA ASP A 65 -5.73 -41.65 -7.84
C ASP A 65 -6.91 -42.33 -7.12
N GLY A 66 -7.43 -43.42 -7.68
CA GLY A 66 -8.51 -44.18 -7.06
C GLY A 66 -9.36 -44.98 -8.04
N TRP A 67 -10.30 -45.73 -7.48
CA TRP A 67 -11.37 -46.41 -8.20
C TRP A 67 -12.61 -45.53 -8.26
N THR A 68 -13.30 -45.53 -9.41
CA THR A 68 -14.65 -44.99 -9.60
C THR A 68 -15.56 -45.98 -10.32
N GLY A 69 -16.81 -45.61 -10.61
CA GLY A 69 -17.83 -46.49 -11.19
C GLY A 69 -18.87 -46.88 -10.13
N ASP A 70 -19.11 -48.18 -9.97
CA ASP A 70 -20.07 -48.68 -8.97
C ASP A 70 -19.50 -48.60 -7.53
N LYS A 71 -18.19 -48.35 -7.39
CA LYS A 71 -17.51 -48.10 -6.10
C LYS A 71 -16.52 -46.96 -6.26
N THR A 72 -16.48 -46.08 -5.25
CA THR A 72 -15.46 -45.02 -5.14
C THR A 72 -14.56 -45.33 -3.96
N LEU A 73 -13.30 -45.73 -4.23
CA LEU A 73 -12.35 -46.24 -3.23
C LEU A 73 -10.94 -45.75 -3.55
N ARG A 74 -10.12 -45.48 -2.53
CA ARG A 74 -8.69 -45.14 -2.72
C ARG A 74 -7.74 -46.31 -2.45
N ASP A 75 -8.22 -47.36 -1.78
CA ASP A 75 -7.41 -48.55 -1.51
C ASP A 75 -6.99 -49.22 -2.82
N ASN A 76 -5.77 -49.75 -2.85
CA ASN A 76 -5.28 -50.57 -3.95
C ASN A 76 -4.22 -51.55 -3.42
N PRO A 77 -4.41 -52.87 -3.57
CA PRO A 77 -5.54 -53.55 -4.21
C PRO A 77 -6.84 -53.51 -3.39
N ILE A 78 -7.99 -53.70 -4.05
CA ILE A 78 -9.30 -53.85 -3.40
C ILE A 78 -9.80 -55.28 -3.47
N THR A 79 -10.63 -55.67 -2.49
CA THR A 79 -11.35 -56.95 -2.50
C THR A 79 -12.83 -56.71 -2.78
N VAL A 80 -13.36 -57.36 -3.81
CA VAL A 80 -14.74 -57.21 -4.29
C VAL A 80 -15.50 -58.52 -4.13
N LEU A 81 -16.60 -58.50 -3.37
CA LEU A 81 -17.54 -59.61 -3.28
C LEU A 81 -18.55 -59.53 -4.45
N MET A 82 -18.60 -60.57 -5.28
CA MET A 82 -19.44 -60.60 -6.49
C MET A 82 -20.86 -61.08 -6.17
N THR A 83 -21.74 -60.16 -5.78
CA THR A 83 -23.19 -60.42 -5.59
C THR A 83 -24.07 -59.79 -6.68
N SER A 84 -23.47 -59.02 -7.60
CA SER A 84 -24.11 -58.40 -8.76
C SER A 84 -23.04 -58.06 -9.81
N ASN A 85 -23.44 -57.57 -10.98
CA ASN A 85 -22.49 -56.98 -11.94
C ASN A 85 -21.87 -55.72 -11.33
N ILE A 86 -20.55 -55.55 -11.49
CA ILE A 86 -19.80 -54.43 -10.93
C ILE A 86 -18.91 -53.83 -12.01
N ASN A 87 -18.97 -52.52 -12.17
CA ASN A 87 -18.12 -51.72 -13.04
C ASN A 87 -17.15 -50.89 -12.21
N LEU A 88 -15.86 -51.03 -12.48
CA LEU A 88 -14.81 -50.26 -11.83
C LEU A 88 -13.93 -49.59 -12.88
N VAL A 89 -13.58 -48.33 -12.62
CA VAL A 89 -12.62 -47.56 -13.41
C VAL A 89 -11.44 -47.26 -12.51
N ALA A 90 -10.24 -47.71 -12.88
CA ALA A 90 -9.00 -47.26 -12.24
C ALA A 90 -8.59 -45.92 -12.86
N ASN A 91 -8.51 -44.89 -12.04
CA ASN A 91 -8.08 -43.57 -12.46
C ASN A 91 -6.59 -43.41 -12.16
N PHE A 92 -5.84 -43.03 -13.20
CA PHE A 92 -4.44 -42.68 -13.11
C PHE A 92 -4.24 -41.24 -13.55
N ILE A 93 -3.48 -40.50 -12.76
CA ILE A 93 -3.13 -39.10 -13.03
C ILE A 93 -1.64 -39.01 -13.38
N ASP A 94 -1.32 -38.14 -14.33
CA ASP A 94 0.04 -37.84 -14.72
C ASP A 94 0.73 -37.10 -13.57
N LYS A 95 1.90 -37.57 -13.12
CA LYS A 95 2.63 -36.94 -12.02
C LYS A 95 3.18 -35.55 -12.36
N THR A 96 3.12 -35.15 -13.62
CA THR A 96 3.53 -33.83 -14.08
C THR A 96 2.35 -32.89 -14.33
N ALA A 97 1.12 -33.38 -14.20
CA ALA A 97 -0.06 -32.53 -14.28
C ALA A 97 -0.20 -31.71 -13.00
N ASP A 98 -0.50 -30.43 -13.20
CA ASP A 98 -0.79 -29.41 -12.21
C ASP A 98 -1.91 -28.58 -12.86
N THR A 99 -3.15 -28.86 -12.47
CA THR A 99 -4.35 -28.39 -13.16
C THR A 99 -4.69 -26.94 -12.80
N ASP A 100 -4.41 -26.52 -11.57
CA ASP A 100 -4.69 -25.18 -11.06
C ASP A 100 -3.45 -24.26 -11.08
N GLU A 101 -2.30 -24.77 -11.54
CA GLU A 101 -1.07 -24.01 -11.74
C GLU A 101 -0.53 -23.38 -10.44
N ASP A 102 -0.78 -24.04 -9.30
CA ASP A 102 -0.30 -23.62 -7.98
C ASP A 102 1.14 -24.10 -7.68
N GLY A 103 1.70 -24.94 -8.56
CA GLY A 103 3.04 -25.50 -8.46
C GLY A 103 3.12 -26.85 -7.74
N VAL A 104 2.00 -27.39 -7.24
CA VAL A 104 1.88 -28.70 -6.62
C VAL A 104 1.16 -29.65 -7.58
N PRO A 105 1.81 -30.74 -8.02
CA PRO A 105 1.16 -31.67 -8.94
C PRO A 105 -0.12 -32.28 -8.38
N ASP A 106 -1.12 -32.53 -9.25
CA ASP A 106 -2.48 -33.03 -8.93
C ASP A 106 -2.51 -34.27 -8.02
N TYR A 107 -1.42 -35.06 -8.01
CA TYR A 107 -1.31 -36.29 -7.23
C TYR A 107 -0.86 -36.08 -5.78
N LEU A 108 -0.30 -34.90 -5.47
CA LEU A 108 0.03 -34.43 -4.12
C LEU A 108 -0.98 -33.39 -3.64
N ASP A 109 -1.67 -32.74 -4.57
CA ASP A 109 -2.57 -31.65 -4.30
C ASP A 109 -3.95 -32.12 -3.77
N ASN A 110 -4.28 -31.63 -2.57
CA ASN A 110 -5.55 -31.84 -1.87
C ASN A 110 -6.49 -30.64 -2.00
N CYS A 111 -6.02 -29.53 -2.55
CA CYS A 111 -6.69 -28.25 -2.72
C CYS A 111 -6.71 -27.83 -4.21
N ARG A 112 -7.31 -28.68 -5.05
CA ARG A 112 -7.38 -28.65 -6.54
C ARG A 112 -7.94 -27.42 -7.26
N ASP A 113 -8.27 -26.38 -6.52
CA ASP A 113 -8.83 -25.14 -7.06
C ASP A 113 -8.10 -23.93 -6.44
N THR A 114 -6.83 -24.08 -6.05
CA THR A 114 -6.04 -22.99 -5.50
C THR A 114 -5.66 -22.02 -6.62
N GLU A 115 -5.74 -20.72 -6.34
CA GLU A 115 -5.45 -19.71 -7.36
C GLU A 115 -3.95 -19.71 -7.72
N PRO A 116 -3.59 -19.68 -9.02
CA PRO A 116 -2.20 -19.62 -9.44
C PRO A 116 -1.43 -18.46 -8.81
N GLY A 117 -0.20 -18.72 -8.35
CA GLY A 117 0.68 -17.72 -7.75
C GLY A 117 0.52 -17.52 -6.24
N MET A 118 -0.45 -18.18 -5.61
CA MET A 118 -0.56 -18.26 -4.16
C MET A 118 0.60 -19.09 -3.57
N ILE A 119 1.04 -18.72 -2.38
CA ILE A 119 1.92 -19.58 -1.58
C ILE A 119 1.08 -20.71 -1.02
N VAL A 120 1.49 -21.94 -1.31
CA VAL A 120 0.82 -23.18 -0.89
C VAL A 120 1.71 -24.04 -0.02
N ASP A 121 1.08 -24.90 0.79
CA ASP A 121 1.77 -25.94 1.53
C ASP A 121 2.11 -27.15 0.64
N GLU A 122 2.65 -28.22 1.24
CA GLU A 122 3.01 -29.45 0.50
C GLU A 122 1.82 -30.20 -0.13
N ASN A 123 0.59 -29.79 0.19
CA ASN A 123 -0.65 -30.37 -0.29
C ASN A 123 -1.41 -29.43 -1.25
N GLY A 124 -0.77 -28.38 -1.79
CA GLY A 124 -1.42 -27.43 -2.69
C GLY A 124 -2.41 -26.48 -2.00
N CYS A 125 -2.45 -26.48 -0.66
CA CYS A 125 -3.38 -25.63 0.08
C CYS A 125 -2.75 -24.28 0.40
N ALA A 126 -3.45 -23.19 0.04
CA ALA A 126 -3.02 -21.83 0.32
C ALA A 126 -2.64 -21.62 1.80
N THR A 127 -1.44 -21.07 2.04
CA THR A 127 -1.00 -20.70 3.37
C THR A 127 -1.65 -19.40 3.83
N ILE A 128 -1.78 -19.21 5.14
CA ILE A 128 -2.44 -18.02 5.69
C ILE A 128 -1.71 -16.72 5.34
N ILE A 129 -0.38 -16.76 5.31
CA ILE A 129 0.45 -15.63 4.92
C ILE A 129 0.78 -15.76 3.44
N GLN A 130 0.66 -14.65 2.74
CA GLN A 130 0.90 -14.49 1.31
C GLN A 130 1.85 -13.30 1.08
N VAL A 131 2.41 -13.22 -0.12
CA VAL A 131 3.33 -12.15 -0.53
C VAL A 131 2.67 -11.38 -1.68
N ALA A 132 2.63 -10.06 -1.58
CA ALA A 132 2.07 -9.22 -2.65
C ALA A 132 2.95 -9.25 -3.91
N GLU A 133 2.41 -8.79 -5.03
CA GLU A 133 3.13 -8.75 -6.33
C GLU A 133 4.47 -7.98 -6.29
N ASN A 134 4.63 -7.04 -5.35
CA ASN A 134 5.89 -6.31 -5.13
C ASN A 134 7.02 -7.18 -4.53
N GLY A 135 6.72 -8.41 -4.09
CA GLY A 135 7.66 -9.37 -3.54
C GLY A 135 8.17 -9.06 -2.12
N VAL A 136 7.66 -8.02 -1.48
CA VAL A 136 8.12 -7.53 -0.17
C VAL A 136 6.99 -7.53 0.87
N THR A 137 5.82 -7.03 0.49
CA THR A 137 4.68 -6.89 1.40
C THR A 137 4.11 -8.27 1.74
N LEU A 138 4.00 -8.56 3.03
CA LEU A 138 3.35 -9.76 3.56
C LEU A 138 1.93 -9.41 4.01
N TYR A 139 0.95 -10.17 3.51
CA TYR A 139 -0.44 -10.03 3.89
C TYR A 139 -1.03 -11.37 4.35
N CYS A 140 -2.17 -11.32 5.04
CA CYS A 140 -2.88 -12.53 5.47
C CYS A 140 -4.23 -12.72 4.79
N LEU A 141 -4.60 -13.97 4.56
CA LEU A 141 -5.92 -14.37 4.04
C LEU A 141 -7.06 -14.03 5.03
N PRO A 142 -8.32 -13.92 4.55
CA PRO A 142 -9.46 -13.53 5.37
C PRO A 142 -9.66 -14.35 6.65
N GLU A 143 -9.40 -15.65 6.59
CA GLU A 143 -9.52 -16.64 7.67
C GLU A 143 -8.46 -16.51 8.78
N ALA A 144 -7.43 -15.67 8.60
CA ALA A 144 -6.41 -15.45 9.62
C ALA A 144 -7.01 -14.88 10.91
N GLU A 145 -6.72 -15.52 12.04
CA GLU A 145 -7.20 -15.10 13.36
C GLU A 145 -6.25 -14.07 13.99
N ILE A 146 -6.81 -12.95 14.46
CA ILE A 146 -6.04 -11.91 15.18
C ILE A 146 -5.37 -12.52 16.42
N GLY A 147 -4.08 -12.20 16.59
CA GLY A 147 -3.24 -12.63 17.70
C GLY A 147 -2.65 -14.04 17.54
N LYS A 148 -3.00 -14.78 16.49
CA LYS A 148 -2.34 -16.03 16.13
C LYS A 148 -1.06 -15.78 15.35
N GLU A 149 -0.18 -16.76 15.39
CA GLU A 149 1.04 -16.80 14.60
C GLU A 149 0.90 -17.86 13.52
N TYR A 150 1.42 -17.56 12.32
CA TYR A 150 1.45 -18.46 11.19
C TYR A 150 2.86 -18.53 10.59
N PRO A 151 3.28 -19.70 10.08
CA PRO A 151 4.62 -19.87 9.52
C PRO A 151 4.75 -19.20 8.15
N TYR A 152 5.89 -18.56 7.89
CA TYR A 152 6.32 -18.10 6.59
C TYR A 152 7.85 -18.18 6.52
N ASN A 153 8.40 -18.84 5.49
CA ASN A 153 9.85 -19.04 5.29
C ASN A 153 10.64 -19.54 6.53
N GLY A 154 10.00 -20.37 7.36
CA GLY A 154 10.63 -20.96 8.55
C GLY A 154 10.56 -20.10 9.82
N GLU A 155 9.92 -18.93 9.75
CA GLU A 155 9.70 -18.03 10.88
C GLU A 155 8.20 -17.90 11.16
N MET A 156 7.86 -17.45 12.37
CA MET A 156 6.47 -17.29 12.82
C MET A 156 6.10 -15.81 12.81
N TYR A 157 5.01 -15.46 12.14
CA TYR A 157 4.54 -14.10 12.01
C TYR A 157 3.19 -13.94 12.69
N LYS A 158 3.06 -12.89 13.49
CA LYS A 158 1.86 -12.63 14.29
C LYS A 158 0.87 -11.74 13.53
N ILE A 159 -0.37 -12.18 13.42
CA ILE A 159 -1.45 -11.35 12.90
C ILE A 159 -1.85 -10.35 13.98
N VAL A 160 -1.78 -9.05 13.68
CA VAL A 160 -2.13 -8.01 14.65
C VAL A 160 -3.31 -7.19 14.17
N ASP A 161 -4.12 -6.75 15.12
CA ASP A 161 -5.02 -5.63 14.93
C ASP A 161 -4.38 -4.34 15.44
N ARG A 162 -5.13 -3.23 15.33
CA ARG A 162 -4.70 -1.94 15.86
C ARG A 162 -4.35 -2.02 17.35
N THR A 163 -5.18 -2.65 18.18
CA THR A 163 -4.98 -2.65 19.64
C THR A 163 -3.66 -3.31 19.99
N MET A 164 -3.42 -4.49 19.43
CA MET A 164 -2.19 -5.25 19.64
C MET A 164 -0.97 -4.48 19.16
N LEU A 165 -1.04 -3.85 17.99
CA LEU A 165 0.07 -3.08 17.42
C LEU A 165 0.46 -1.86 18.28
N TYR A 166 -0.50 -1.21 18.94
CA TYR A 166 -0.25 -0.09 19.86
C TYR A 166 0.25 -0.54 21.23
N ASP A 167 -0.16 -1.71 21.69
CA ASP A 167 0.27 -2.26 22.98
C ASP A 167 1.70 -2.82 22.94
N MET A 168 2.28 -3.02 21.74
CA MET A 168 3.68 -3.46 21.58
C MET A 168 4.67 -2.43 22.14
N ASP A 169 5.68 -2.93 22.85
CA ASP A 169 6.81 -2.15 23.36
C ASP A 169 7.78 -1.81 22.20
N LYS A 170 7.85 -0.53 21.83
CA LYS A 170 8.65 -0.06 20.68
C LYS A 170 10.17 -0.30 20.83
N ILE A 171 10.64 -0.60 22.04
CA ILE A 171 12.05 -0.88 22.33
C ILE A 171 12.32 -2.38 22.29
N ASN A 172 11.44 -3.18 22.90
CA ASN A 172 11.73 -4.58 23.20
C ASN A 172 11.02 -5.57 22.27
N ASP A 173 9.90 -5.18 21.67
CA ASP A 173 9.14 -6.05 20.78
C ASP A 173 9.65 -5.96 19.35
N ASP A 174 9.46 -7.06 18.63
CA ASP A 174 9.86 -7.24 17.24
C ASP A 174 8.74 -6.81 16.29
N PHE A 175 8.99 -5.77 15.50
CA PHE A 175 8.07 -5.25 14.48
C PHE A 175 8.29 -5.87 13.09
N THR A 176 9.31 -6.73 12.93
CA THR A 176 9.67 -7.35 11.65
C THR A 176 8.84 -8.60 11.35
N HIS A 177 8.33 -9.30 12.38
CA HIS A 177 7.54 -10.53 12.27
C HIS A 177 6.06 -10.34 12.59
N ILE A 178 5.45 -9.27 12.07
CA ILE A 178 4.02 -9.00 12.24
C ILE A 178 3.33 -8.78 10.90
N ILE A 179 2.06 -9.18 10.81
CA ILE A 179 1.21 -8.96 9.64
C ILE A 179 0.13 -7.94 9.98
N THR A 180 0.09 -6.86 9.22
CA THR A 180 -0.76 -5.69 9.48
C THR A 180 -2.00 -5.59 8.60
N THR A 181 -2.30 -6.60 7.77
CA THR A 181 -3.47 -6.60 6.85
C THR A 181 -4.79 -6.24 7.53
N LYS A 182 -4.96 -6.59 8.82
CA LYS A 182 -6.19 -6.32 9.60
C LYS A 182 -6.20 -4.94 10.28
N VAL A 183 -5.17 -4.11 10.08
CA VAL A 183 -5.03 -2.78 10.67
C VAL A 183 -5.55 -1.72 9.71
N THR A 184 -6.44 -0.85 10.19
CA THR A 184 -7.03 0.23 9.39
C THR A 184 -6.67 1.64 9.86
N ASP A 185 -5.98 1.74 11.00
CA ASP A 185 -5.58 2.97 11.67
C ASP A 185 -4.20 2.80 12.31
N MET A 186 -3.26 3.65 11.91
CA MET A 186 -1.89 3.72 12.43
C MET A 186 -1.55 5.13 12.93
N ASP A 187 -2.56 5.94 13.26
CA ASP A 187 -2.38 7.31 13.75
C ASP A 187 -1.44 7.39 14.95
N ALA A 188 -0.35 8.13 14.83
CA ALA A 188 0.59 8.35 15.92
C ALA A 188 1.20 7.04 16.51
N LEU A 189 1.33 5.98 15.69
CA LEU A 189 1.82 4.68 16.17
C LEU A 189 3.23 4.73 16.78
N PHE A 190 4.12 5.57 16.24
CA PHE A 190 5.49 5.75 16.72
C PHE A 190 5.75 7.18 17.25
N TRP A 191 4.73 7.77 17.88
CA TRP A 191 4.79 9.16 18.35
C TRP A 191 5.90 9.38 19.39
N ASN A 192 6.84 10.27 19.05
CA ASN A 192 8.04 10.59 19.81
C ASN A 192 8.94 9.40 20.11
N ASP A 193 8.84 8.30 19.35
CA ASP A 193 9.77 7.17 19.47
C ASP A 193 11.08 7.49 18.76
N THR A 194 11.87 8.37 19.39
CA THR A 194 13.07 9.00 18.80
C THR A 194 14.03 8.00 18.14
N ASN A 195 14.16 6.80 18.73
CA ASN A 195 15.10 5.77 18.29
C ASN A 195 14.46 4.67 17.43
N PHE A 196 13.15 4.74 17.11
CA PHE A 196 12.49 3.71 16.34
C PHE A 196 13.02 3.68 14.90
N ASN A 197 13.54 2.53 14.48
CA ASN A 197 14.09 2.32 13.15
C ASN A 197 14.13 0.83 12.78
N GLN A 198 13.20 0.02 13.30
CA GLN A 198 13.08 -1.40 12.92
C GLN A 198 12.51 -1.54 11.51
N ASP A 199 12.91 -2.57 10.79
CA ASP A 199 12.41 -2.84 9.43
C ASP A 199 10.91 -3.16 9.44
N ILE A 200 10.15 -2.36 8.70
CA ILE A 200 8.69 -2.46 8.54
C ILE A 200 8.31 -2.45 7.06
N SER A 201 9.27 -2.74 6.18
CA SER A 201 9.08 -2.75 4.73
C SER A 201 8.04 -3.76 4.27
N SER A 202 7.91 -4.88 5.00
CA SER A 202 6.98 -5.97 4.72
C SER A 202 5.53 -5.69 5.13
N TRP A 203 5.25 -4.58 5.81
CA TRP A 203 3.90 -4.31 6.30
C TRP A 203 2.91 -4.08 5.18
N ASP A 204 1.78 -4.79 5.27
CA ASP A 204 0.60 -4.51 4.47
C ASP A 204 -0.19 -3.35 5.09
N VAL A 205 -0.06 -2.17 4.48
CA VAL A 205 -0.79 -0.95 4.86
C VAL A 205 -1.94 -0.62 3.89
N SER A 206 -2.26 -1.51 2.95
CA SER A 206 -3.28 -1.27 1.91
C SER A 206 -4.67 -1.00 2.51
N ASN A 207 -4.98 -1.53 3.70
CA ASN A 207 -6.25 -1.30 4.40
C ASN A 207 -6.23 -0.06 5.33
N VAL A 208 -5.10 0.63 5.47
CA VAL A 208 -4.94 1.78 6.37
C VAL A 208 -5.56 3.02 5.75
N THR A 209 -6.44 3.68 6.51
CA THR A 209 -7.12 4.91 6.09
C THR A 209 -6.70 6.14 6.90
N ARG A 210 -6.11 5.90 8.08
CA ARG A 210 -5.63 6.93 9.01
C ARG A 210 -4.19 6.62 9.41
N MET A 211 -3.29 7.56 9.10
CA MET A 211 -1.85 7.41 9.31
C MET A 211 -1.21 8.73 9.78
N GLN A 212 -1.99 9.72 10.22
CA GLN A 212 -1.41 11.00 10.61
C GLN A 212 -0.44 10.81 11.78
N TRP A 213 0.66 11.56 11.77
CA TRP A 213 1.68 11.51 12.82
C TRP A 213 2.33 10.15 13.10
N ILE A 214 2.20 9.16 12.21
CA ILE A 214 2.73 7.80 12.45
C ILE A 214 4.20 7.82 12.89
N PHE A 215 5.06 8.68 12.33
CA PHE A 215 6.48 8.85 12.70
C PHE A 215 6.78 10.24 13.29
N TYR A 216 5.79 10.89 13.91
CA TYR A 216 6.02 12.18 14.58
C TYR A 216 7.15 12.05 15.59
N GLY A 217 8.23 12.83 15.47
CA GLY A 217 9.35 12.81 16.41
C GLY A 217 10.17 11.53 16.43
N ALA A 218 9.95 10.59 15.49
CA ALA A 218 10.79 9.40 15.31
C ALA A 218 12.10 9.80 14.60
N ALA A 219 12.97 10.50 15.32
CA ALA A 219 14.10 11.24 14.77
C ALA A 219 15.11 10.37 13.99
N ASP A 220 15.26 9.11 14.38
CA ASP A 220 16.17 8.13 13.75
C ASP A 220 15.50 7.30 12.64
N PHE A 221 14.18 7.38 12.48
CA PHE A 221 13.45 6.58 11.51
C PHE A 221 13.89 6.91 10.08
N ASN A 222 14.34 5.89 9.35
CA ASN A 222 14.78 5.98 7.96
C ASN A 222 14.73 4.60 7.27
N GLN A 223 13.73 3.77 7.58
CA GLN A 223 13.55 2.47 6.93
C GLN A 223 12.81 2.58 5.60
N ASP A 224 13.10 1.64 4.71
CA ASP A 224 12.47 1.56 3.40
C ASP A 224 10.97 1.26 3.55
N ILE A 225 10.15 2.17 3.04
CA ILE A 225 8.68 2.10 2.99
C ILE A 225 8.18 2.38 1.57
N SER A 226 9.05 2.24 0.56
CA SER A 226 8.74 2.51 -0.84
C SER A 226 7.60 1.63 -1.37
N ASN A 227 7.46 0.41 -0.83
CA ASN A 227 6.45 -0.57 -1.21
C ASN A 227 5.11 -0.43 -0.48
N TRP A 228 4.98 0.54 0.43
CA TRP A 228 3.73 0.77 1.14
C TRP A 228 2.63 1.27 0.20
N ASP A 229 1.51 0.56 0.16
CA ASP A 229 0.29 1.02 -0.53
C ASP A 229 -0.48 2.01 0.36
N VAL A 230 -0.19 3.30 0.18
CA VAL A 230 -0.85 4.40 0.88
C VAL A 230 -2.09 4.92 0.14
N GLY A 231 -2.55 4.23 -0.91
CA GLY A 231 -3.62 4.70 -1.80
C GLY A 231 -4.95 4.98 -1.10
N ASN A 232 -5.20 4.37 0.06
CA ASN A 232 -6.41 4.59 0.86
C ASN A 232 -6.28 5.70 1.93
N VAL A 233 -5.12 6.33 2.07
CA VAL A 233 -4.86 7.37 3.08
C VAL A 233 -5.25 8.76 2.55
N SER A 234 -6.22 9.40 3.21
CA SER A 234 -6.68 10.75 2.85
C SER A 234 -6.09 11.89 3.68
N ASN A 235 -5.58 11.56 4.88
CA ASN A 235 -4.99 12.52 5.82
C ASN A 235 -3.55 12.08 6.15
N MET A 236 -2.59 12.80 5.59
CA MET A 236 -1.16 12.57 5.78
C MET A 236 -0.54 13.64 6.69
N TYR A 237 -1.34 14.28 7.54
CA TYR A 237 -0.85 15.37 8.38
C TYR A 237 0.28 14.88 9.29
N GLY A 238 1.41 15.57 9.25
CA GLY A 238 2.54 15.36 10.17
C GLY A 238 3.15 13.97 10.18
N MET A 239 2.97 13.13 9.16
CA MET A 239 3.44 11.73 9.20
C MET A 239 4.93 11.61 9.52
N PHE A 240 5.78 12.50 8.98
CA PHE A 240 7.22 12.56 9.21
C PHE A 240 7.64 13.85 9.91
N GLU A 241 6.71 14.51 10.62
CA GLU A 241 7.04 15.71 11.38
C GLU A 241 8.13 15.37 12.42
N LYS A 242 9.26 16.08 12.40
CA LYS A 242 10.45 15.85 13.24
C LYS A 242 11.14 14.49 13.06
N ALA A 243 10.82 13.72 12.01
CA ALA A 243 11.59 12.54 11.61
C ALA A 243 12.90 12.97 10.93
N SER A 244 13.83 13.52 11.74
CA SER A 244 14.97 14.31 11.25
C SER A 244 15.93 13.56 10.31
N SER A 245 16.01 12.23 10.45
CA SER A 245 16.85 11.37 9.62
C SER A 245 16.16 10.85 8.37
N PHE A 246 14.83 10.97 8.27
CA PHE A 246 14.06 10.39 7.18
C PHE A 246 14.42 11.01 5.83
N ASN A 247 14.80 10.16 4.88
CA ASN A 247 15.14 10.51 3.52
C ASN A 247 15.01 9.29 2.58
N GLN A 248 14.03 8.42 2.81
CA GLN A 248 13.80 7.24 1.96
C GLN A 248 12.94 7.58 0.74
N ASP A 249 13.16 6.85 -0.35
CA ASP A 249 12.42 7.02 -1.59
C ASP A 249 10.95 6.63 -1.39
N ILE A 250 10.07 7.60 -1.64
CA ILE A 250 8.61 7.48 -1.60
C ILE A 250 7.99 8.03 -2.89
N SER A 251 8.78 8.13 -3.95
CA SER A 251 8.35 8.63 -5.26
C SER A 251 7.26 7.75 -5.89
N GLY A 252 7.24 6.46 -5.54
CA GLY A 252 6.28 5.46 -6.02
C GLY A 252 4.92 5.45 -5.31
N TRP A 253 4.74 6.24 -4.23
CA TRP A 253 3.47 6.27 -3.50
C TRP A 253 2.34 6.90 -4.33
N ASP A 254 1.19 6.21 -4.38
CA ASP A 254 -0.05 6.81 -4.86
C ASP A 254 -0.67 7.69 -3.77
N VAL A 255 -0.44 9.00 -3.86
CA VAL A 255 -1.00 10.01 -2.95
C VAL A 255 -2.27 10.68 -3.49
N SER A 256 -2.87 10.17 -4.58
CA SER A 256 -3.97 10.82 -5.30
C SER A 256 -5.27 10.97 -4.49
N ASN A 257 -5.40 10.27 -3.36
CA ASN A 257 -6.52 10.40 -2.41
C ASN A 257 -6.25 11.34 -1.24
N ALA A 258 -5.03 11.84 -1.07
CA ALA A 258 -4.68 12.75 0.00
C ALA A 258 -5.37 14.12 -0.18
N THR A 259 -5.96 14.62 0.90
CA THR A 259 -6.62 15.93 0.97
C THR A 259 -5.94 16.89 1.95
N ASN A 260 -5.17 16.34 2.89
CA ASN A 260 -4.43 17.08 3.91
C ASN A 260 -2.99 16.55 4.00
N MET A 261 -2.02 17.41 3.68
CA MET A 261 -0.58 17.15 3.77
C MET A 261 0.13 18.18 4.67
N GLY A 262 -0.62 18.82 5.57
CA GLY A 262 -0.04 19.78 6.51
C GLY A 262 1.05 19.14 7.37
N SER A 263 2.16 19.85 7.56
CA SER A 263 3.32 19.42 8.36
C SER A 263 3.94 18.08 7.95
N LEU A 264 3.61 17.52 6.78
CA LEU A 264 4.00 16.15 6.39
C LEU A 264 5.51 15.87 6.59
N PHE A 265 6.37 16.83 6.23
CA PHE A 265 7.83 16.78 6.39
C PHE A 265 8.36 17.94 7.24
N GLU A 266 7.53 18.53 8.12
CA GLU A 266 7.98 19.59 9.00
C GLU A 266 9.13 19.09 9.88
N GLU A 267 10.26 19.80 9.93
CA GLU A 267 11.49 19.40 10.62
C GLU A 267 12.09 18.04 10.18
N ALA A 268 11.72 17.50 9.02
CA ALA A 268 12.42 16.37 8.39
C ALA A 268 13.73 16.86 7.73
N ILE A 269 14.73 17.15 8.57
CA ILE A 269 15.94 17.92 8.23
C ILE A 269 16.68 17.39 6.98
N LYS A 270 16.80 16.06 6.84
CA LYS A 270 17.54 15.42 5.74
C LYS A 270 16.70 15.17 4.48
N PHE A 271 15.39 15.32 4.54
CA PHE A 271 14.49 14.91 3.47
C PHE A 271 14.70 15.72 2.18
N ASN A 272 14.96 15.04 1.07
CA ASN A 272 15.17 15.62 -0.26
C ASN A 272 14.98 14.57 -1.37
N GLN A 273 13.85 13.85 -1.35
CA GLN A 273 13.53 12.82 -2.35
C GLN A 273 12.65 13.36 -3.48
N ASP A 274 12.64 12.69 -4.63
CA ASP A 274 11.83 13.10 -5.78
C ASP A 274 10.34 12.89 -5.50
N LEU A 275 9.54 13.95 -5.65
CA LEU A 275 8.09 13.95 -5.48
C LEU A 275 7.36 14.39 -6.75
N SER A 276 8.06 14.44 -7.89
CA SER A 276 7.53 14.99 -9.14
C SER A 276 6.36 14.19 -9.72
N GLN A 277 6.24 12.91 -9.35
CA GLN A 277 5.17 12.01 -9.80
C GLN A 277 3.93 12.02 -8.90
N TRP A 278 3.97 12.71 -7.75
CA TRP A 278 2.83 12.76 -6.84
C TRP A 278 1.66 13.55 -7.43
N ASP A 279 0.49 12.92 -7.49
CA ASP A 279 -0.77 13.61 -7.78
C ASP A 279 -1.31 14.28 -6.51
N VAL A 280 -1.00 15.56 -6.35
CA VAL A 280 -1.50 16.39 -5.24
C VAL A 280 -2.78 17.16 -5.57
N SER A 281 -3.47 16.82 -6.68
CA SER A 281 -4.59 17.63 -7.20
C SER A 281 -5.80 17.71 -6.26
N LYS A 282 -5.96 16.77 -5.32
CA LYS A 282 -7.03 16.79 -4.30
C LYS A 282 -6.61 17.48 -2.98
N VAL A 283 -5.34 17.84 -2.82
CA VAL A 283 -4.84 18.44 -1.58
C VAL A 283 -5.42 19.84 -1.40
N THR A 284 -5.95 20.11 -0.20
CA THR A 284 -6.51 21.41 0.18
C THR A 284 -5.70 22.12 1.27
N ASN A 285 -4.87 21.38 2.01
CA ASN A 285 -4.04 21.89 3.09
C ASN A 285 -2.57 21.48 2.90
N MET A 286 -1.68 22.47 2.72
CA MET A 286 -0.22 22.31 2.66
C MET A 286 0.49 23.16 3.74
N TYR A 287 -0.24 23.52 4.81
CA TYR A 287 0.32 24.25 5.95
C TYR A 287 1.62 23.60 6.42
N GLY A 288 2.73 24.33 6.44
CA GLY A 288 3.99 23.85 7.01
C GLY A 288 4.59 22.58 6.40
N MET A 289 4.14 22.13 5.22
CA MET A 289 4.50 20.80 4.67
C MET A 289 6.01 20.52 4.67
N PHE A 290 6.84 21.52 4.39
CA PHE A 290 8.31 21.46 4.40
C PHE A 290 8.93 22.48 5.37
N ALA A 291 8.19 22.92 6.38
CA ALA A 291 8.71 23.86 7.38
C ALA A 291 9.95 23.25 8.04
N SER A 292 11.07 23.97 8.06
CA SER A 292 12.35 23.53 8.64
C SER A 292 12.93 22.23 8.04
N ALA A 293 12.45 21.79 6.87
CA ALA A 293 13.06 20.73 6.06
C ALA A 293 14.31 21.29 5.36
N HIS A 294 15.39 21.46 6.13
CA HIS A 294 16.57 22.23 5.75
C HIS A 294 17.17 21.83 4.39
N SER A 295 17.20 20.54 4.09
CA SER A 295 17.81 19.98 2.88
C SER A 295 16.87 19.92 1.68
N PHE A 296 15.58 20.20 1.86
CA PHE A 296 14.58 20.03 0.83
C PHE A 296 14.76 21.03 -0.32
N ASN A 297 14.99 20.50 -1.51
CA ASN A 297 15.13 21.22 -2.77
C ASN A 297 14.76 20.33 -3.97
N SER A 298 13.86 19.35 -3.79
CA SER A 298 13.40 18.46 -4.86
C SER A 298 12.39 19.13 -5.78
N ASN A 299 12.37 18.70 -7.05
CA ASN A 299 11.48 19.27 -8.05
C ASN A 299 10.00 18.97 -7.75
N ILE A 300 9.20 20.03 -7.61
CA ILE A 300 7.75 20.00 -7.39
C ILE A 300 7.00 20.91 -8.39
N SER A 301 7.65 21.25 -9.50
CA SER A 301 7.08 22.11 -10.54
C SER A 301 5.86 21.51 -11.25
N THR A 302 5.71 20.19 -11.22
CA THR A 302 4.62 19.43 -11.84
C THR A 302 3.35 19.37 -11.01
N TRP A 303 3.40 19.79 -9.74
CA TRP A 303 2.27 19.68 -8.82
C TRP A 303 1.09 20.57 -9.23
N ASN A 304 -0.10 19.98 -9.25
CA ASN A 304 -1.35 20.70 -9.38
C ASN A 304 -1.85 21.17 -8.01
N VAL A 305 -1.52 22.40 -7.64
CA VAL A 305 -1.92 23.00 -6.35
C VAL A 305 -3.23 23.80 -6.41
N GLY A 306 -3.97 23.73 -7.51
CA GLY A 306 -5.15 24.58 -7.77
C GLY A 306 -6.35 24.37 -6.84
N ASN A 307 -6.30 23.41 -5.92
CA ASN A 307 -7.31 23.19 -4.87
C ASN A 307 -6.82 23.55 -3.45
N VAL A 308 -5.55 23.94 -3.30
CA VAL A 308 -4.97 24.30 -2.02
C VAL A 308 -5.55 25.62 -1.51
N LYS A 309 -5.92 25.66 -0.23
CA LYS A 309 -6.51 26.83 0.45
C LYS A 309 -5.51 27.54 1.35
N THR A 310 -4.54 26.81 1.92
CA THR A 310 -3.51 27.37 2.80
C THR A 310 -2.14 26.78 2.47
N MET A 311 -1.14 27.67 2.39
CA MET A 311 0.29 27.38 2.21
C MET A 311 1.13 28.08 3.29
N SER A 312 0.50 28.49 4.40
CA SER A 312 1.21 29.17 5.48
C SER A 312 2.35 28.29 5.98
N PHE A 313 3.52 28.88 6.19
CA PHE A 313 4.75 28.19 6.60
C PHE A 313 5.27 27.09 5.66
N MET A 314 4.69 26.86 4.47
CA MET A 314 4.99 25.67 3.64
C MET A 314 6.48 25.40 3.44
N PHE A 315 7.31 26.43 3.24
CA PHE A 315 8.77 26.35 3.10
C PHE A 315 9.51 27.16 4.19
N SER A 316 8.86 27.46 5.30
CA SER A 316 9.44 28.27 6.38
C SER A 316 10.64 27.54 6.98
N GLY A 317 11.87 28.01 6.75
CA GLY A 317 13.10 27.38 7.25
C GLY A 317 13.68 26.31 6.32
N ALA A 318 13.08 26.07 5.14
CA ALA A 318 13.66 25.23 4.10
C ALA A 318 14.84 25.95 3.43
N LYS A 319 15.98 26.02 4.12
CA LYS A 319 17.11 26.91 3.79
C LYS A 319 17.66 26.70 2.38
N THR A 320 17.56 25.49 1.83
CA THR A 320 18.10 25.14 0.51
C THR A 320 17.10 25.29 -0.63
N PHE A 321 15.81 25.40 -0.33
CA PHE A 321 14.73 25.38 -1.32
C PHE A 321 14.84 26.56 -2.29
N ASN A 322 14.90 26.25 -3.58
CA ASN A 322 14.93 27.22 -4.67
C ASN A 322 14.43 26.59 -5.99
N GLN A 323 13.41 25.74 -5.93
CA GLN A 323 12.85 25.09 -7.12
C GLN A 323 11.77 25.92 -7.80
N ASP A 324 11.67 25.81 -9.12
CA ASP A 324 10.71 26.55 -9.92
C ASP A 324 9.27 26.15 -9.56
N ILE A 325 8.50 27.13 -9.08
CA ILE A 325 7.08 27.04 -8.73
C ILE A 325 6.26 28.11 -9.45
N SER A 326 6.81 28.68 -10.53
CA SER A 326 6.19 29.75 -11.30
C SER A 326 4.87 29.33 -11.98
N ASN A 327 4.70 28.03 -12.24
CA ASN A 327 3.53 27.45 -12.91
C ASN A 327 2.38 27.11 -11.96
N TRP A 328 2.55 27.29 -10.65
CA TRP A 328 1.50 26.97 -9.68
C TRP A 328 0.31 27.93 -9.78
N ASP A 329 -0.89 27.36 -9.89
CA ASP A 329 -2.14 28.11 -9.72
C ASP A 329 -2.47 28.26 -8.24
N VAL A 330 -2.12 29.42 -7.69
CA VAL A 330 -2.37 29.77 -6.28
C VAL A 330 -3.66 30.58 -6.08
N SER A 331 -4.50 30.70 -7.11
CA SER A 331 -5.67 31.60 -7.09
C SER A 331 -6.72 31.30 -6.02
N LYS A 332 -6.71 30.10 -5.43
CA LYS A 332 -7.61 29.71 -4.33
C LYS A 332 -6.97 29.80 -2.93
N VAL A 333 -5.69 30.14 -2.84
CA VAL A 333 -4.97 30.20 -1.56
C VAL A 333 -5.32 31.50 -0.84
N THR A 334 -5.87 31.38 0.37
CA THR A 334 -6.27 32.54 1.19
C THR A 334 -5.18 32.97 2.16
N ASP A 335 -4.30 32.05 2.58
CA ASP A 335 -3.24 32.31 3.56
C ASP A 335 -1.88 31.75 3.10
N MET A 336 -0.90 32.66 2.96
CA MET A 336 0.50 32.39 2.60
C MET A 336 1.47 32.95 3.66
N GLY A 337 0.98 33.21 4.88
CA GLY A 337 1.78 33.76 5.97
C GLY A 337 3.04 32.93 6.22
N ASN A 338 4.18 33.59 6.31
CA ASN A 338 5.50 32.97 6.56
C ASN A 338 5.92 31.88 5.54
N MET A 339 5.29 31.77 4.36
CA MET A 339 5.53 30.67 3.42
C MET A 339 7.02 30.44 3.09
N PHE A 340 7.82 31.50 2.93
CA PHE A 340 9.26 31.45 2.65
C PHE A 340 10.11 32.06 3.77
N LYS A 341 9.57 32.17 4.99
CA LYS A 341 10.32 32.70 6.13
C LYS A 341 11.59 31.87 6.35
N ASN A 342 12.77 32.49 6.46
CA ASN A 342 14.07 31.81 6.58
C ASN A 342 14.42 30.85 5.40
N ALA A 343 13.73 30.90 4.26
CA ALA A 343 14.12 30.16 3.06
C ALA A 343 15.28 30.90 2.36
N GLU A 344 16.48 30.78 2.92
CA GLU A 344 17.61 31.68 2.62
C GLU A 344 18.02 31.72 1.14
N LYS A 345 17.88 30.61 0.41
CA LYS A 345 18.22 30.49 -1.01
C LYS A 345 17.08 30.81 -1.98
N PHE A 346 15.84 30.94 -1.51
CA PHE A 346 14.69 31.09 -2.38
C PHE A 346 14.76 32.41 -3.17
N ASN A 347 14.70 32.32 -4.50
CA ASN A 347 14.76 33.46 -5.41
C ASN A 347 14.08 33.16 -6.76
N GLN A 348 12.97 32.41 -6.75
CA GLN A 348 12.27 31.99 -7.96
C GLN A 348 11.20 32.98 -8.41
N LYS A 349 10.97 33.05 -9.73
CA LYS A 349 10.04 33.98 -10.35
C LYS A 349 8.59 33.59 -10.06
N ILE A 350 7.93 34.38 -9.25
CA ILE A 350 6.54 34.17 -8.82
C ILE A 350 5.62 35.34 -9.20
N SER A 351 6.06 36.17 -10.14
CA SER A 351 5.33 37.35 -10.63
C SER A 351 3.96 37.04 -11.23
N ASN A 352 3.77 35.79 -11.70
CA ASN A 352 2.54 35.35 -12.37
C ASN A 352 1.47 34.82 -11.39
N TRP A 353 1.77 34.74 -10.10
CA TRP A 353 0.82 34.26 -9.11
C TRP A 353 -0.36 35.20 -8.95
N ASN A 354 -1.57 34.64 -8.91
CA ASN A 354 -2.80 35.38 -8.67
C ASN A 354 -3.13 35.39 -7.17
N LEU A 355 -2.95 36.54 -6.52
CA LEU A 355 -3.21 36.75 -5.09
C LEU A 355 -4.59 37.38 -4.80
N SER A 356 -5.49 37.47 -5.79
CA SER A 356 -6.77 38.17 -5.63
C SER A 356 -7.67 37.61 -4.52
N ASN A 357 -7.44 36.38 -4.03
CA ASN A 357 -8.16 35.78 -2.90
C ASN A 357 -7.33 35.70 -1.61
N THR A 358 -6.06 36.11 -1.64
CA THR A 358 -5.14 36.02 -0.50
C THR A 358 -5.35 37.19 0.45
N THR A 359 -5.51 36.91 1.74
CA THR A 359 -5.71 37.93 2.78
C THR A 359 -4.50 38.10 3.69
N ASN A 360 -3.60 37.11 3.75
CA ASN A 360 -2.42 37.13 4.62
C ASN A 360 -1.14 36.71 3.87
N ILE A 361 -0.18 37.63 3.82
CA ILE A 361 1.20 37.43 3.33
C ILE A 361 2.23 37.89 4.37
N GLY A 362 1.82 38.06 5.62
CA GLY A 362 2.69 38.47 6.73
C GLY A 362 3.87 37.51 6.89
N GLY A 363 5.07 38.05 6.97
CA GLY A 363 6.31 37.30 7.16
C GLY A 363 6.74 36.44 5.97
N MET A 364 6.03 36.51 4.83
CA MET A 364 6.23 35.60 3.70
C MET A 364 7.70 35.47 3.27
N PHE A 365 8.45 36.58 3.24
CA PHE A 365 9.87 36.60 2.88
C PHE A 365 10.79 37.03 4.04
N SER A 366 10.32 36.92 5.28
CA SER A 366 11.12 37.27 6.46
C SER A 366 12.40 36.43 6.49
N SER A 367 13.56 37.07 6.45
CA SER A 367 14.89 36.44 6.37
C SER A 367 15.09 35.54 5.14
N ALA A 368 14.32 35.71 4.06
CA ALA A 368 14.59 35.12 2.76
C ALA A 368 15.72 35.92 2.07
N LYS A 369 16.96 35.69 2.53
CA LYS A 369 18.12 36.55 2.23
C LYS A 369 18.41 36.74 0.74
N SER A 370 18.13 35.75 -0.10
CA SER A 370 18.40 35.81 -1.56
C SER A 370 17.25 36.36 -2.39
N PHE A 371 16.05 36.50 -1.82
CA PHE A 371 14.85 36.83 -2.59
C PHE A 371 14.91 38.27 -3.11
N ASN A 372 14.82 38.42 -4.43
CA ASN A 372 14.79 39.72 -5.11
C ASN A 372 14.05 39.63 -6.46
N GLN A 373 12.99 38.82 -6.54
CA GLN A 373 12.19 38.71 -7.76
C GLN A 373 11.06 39.73 -7.77
N ASP A 374 10.76 40.20 -8.98
CA ASP A 374 9.69 41.17 -9.21
C ASP A 374 8.32 40.58 -8.84
N ILE A 375 7.58 41.32 -8.02
CA ILE A 375 6.24 41.02 -7.51
C ILE A 375 5.32 42.25 -7.61
N SER A 376 5.71 43.27 -8.41
CA SER A 376 4.94 44.51 -8.57
C SER A 376 3.53 44.27 -9.13
N ASN A 377 3.34 43.16 -9.86
CA ASN A 377 2.09 42.79 -10.52
C ASN A 377 1.12 41.99 -9.63
N TRP A 378 1.48 41.69 -8.39
CA TRP A 378 0.56 41.01 -7.48
C TRP A 378 -0.64 41.89 -7.13
N ASP A 379 -1.83 41.32 -7.25
CA ASP A 379 -3.05 41.92 -6.69
C ASP A 379 -3.10 41.65 -5.18
N VAL A 380 -2.70 42.65 -4.40
CA VAL A 380 -2.72 42.61 -2.92
C VAL A 380 -3.92 43.36 -2.33
N SER A 381 -4.94 43.71 -3.12
CA SER A 381 -6.04 44.55 -2.63
C SER A 381 -6.87 43.92 -1.52
N ASN A 382 -6.84 42.58 -1.36
CA ASN A 382 -7.54 41.86 -0.29
C ASN A 382 -6.64 41.52 0.91
N VAL A 383 -5.35 41.88 0.86
CA VAL A 383 -4.40 41.63 1.94
C VAL A 383 -4.68 42.58 3.10
N THR A 384 -4.74 42.04 4.31
CA THR A 384 -4.97 42.82 5.55
C THR A 384 -3.71 42.96 6.41
N SER A 385 -2.70 42.11 6.21
CA SER A 385 -1.46 42.14 6.98
C SER A 385 -0.23 41.88 6.11
N THR A 386 0.76 42.78 6.20
CA THR A 386 2.11 42.64 5.65
C THR A 386 3.18 42.62 6.75
N PHE A 387 2.76 42.33 7.99
CA PHE A 387 3.62 42.21 9.17
C PHE A 387 4.91 41.47 8.84
N SER A 388 6.08 42.08 9.08
CA SER A 388 7.40 41.46 8.88
C SER A 388 7.66 40.86 7.48
N MET A 389 6.90 41.23 6.44
CA MET A 389 6.94 40.55 5.14
C MET A 389 8.36 40.43 4.55
N PHE A 390 9.16 41.48 4.66
CA PHE A 390 10.56 41.54 4.21
C PHE A 390 11.54 41.78 5.37
N TYR A 391 11.16 41.45 6.61
CA TYR A 391 12.05 41.58 7.76
C TYR A 391 13.36 40.84 7.50
N ASN A 392 14.51 41.52 7.54
CA ASN A 392 15.83 40.94 7.28
C ASN A 392 15.99 40.27 5.88
N ALA A 393 15.15 40.65 4.90
CA ALA A 393 15.31 40.25 3.50
C ALA A 393 16.38 41.12 2.81
N ILE A 394 17.64 40.86 3.13
CA ILE A 394 18.76 41.77 2.84
C ILE A 394 18.99 42.08 1.36
N SER A 395 18.56 41.22 0.42
CA SER A 395 18.72 41.45 -1.03
C SER A 395 17.52 42.09 -1.70
N PHE A 396 16.38 42.18 -1.02
CA PHE A 396 15.12 42.60 -1.64
C PHE A 396 15.12 44.10 -1.95
N ASN A 397 14.89 44.46 -3.21
CA ASN A 397 14.83 45.85 -3.67
C ASN A 397 13.95 46.03 -4.92
N GLN A 398 12.81 45.34 -4.99
CA GLN A 398 11.87 45.46 -6.11
C GLN A 398 10.83 46.56 -5.86
N ASP A 399 10.38 47.22 -6.92
CA ASP A 399 9.38 48.28 -6.88
C ASP A 399 8.00 47.71 -6.51
N LEU A 400 7.39 48.29 -5.48
CA LEU A 400 6.06 47.92 -4.97
C LEU A 400 5.08 49.10 -5.03
N SER A 401 5.43 50.19 -5.72
CA SER A 401 4.62 51.42 -5.79
C SER A 401 3.22 51.22 -6.39
N SER A 402 3.03 50.15 -7.18
CA SER A 402 1.77 49.74 -7.81
C SER A 402 0.82 48.97 -6.88
N TRP A 403 1.28 48.52 -5.71
CA TRP A 403 0.46 47.73 -4.79
C TRP A 403 -0.69 48.55 -4.21
N ASN A 404 -1.89 47.99 -4.26
CA ASN A 404 -3.04 48.54 -3.53
C ASN A 404 -3.04 48.02 -2.09
N VAL A 405 -2.50 48.81 -1.17
CA VAL A 405 -2.41 48.47 0.26
C VAL A 405 -3.51 49.10 1.13
N SER A 406 -4.58 49.62 0.52
CA SER A 406 -5.64 50.36 1.24
C SER A 406 -6.40 49.54 2.30
N ASN A 407 -6.31 48.21 2.25
CA ASN A 407 -6.93 47.30 3.22
C ASN A 407 -5.94 46.74 4.27
N VAL A 408 -4.65 47.10 4.19
CA VAL A 408 -3.63 46.63 5.13
C VAL A 408 -3.74 47.43 6.43
N ASN A 409 -3.95 46.73 7.55
CA ASN A 409 -3.98 47.33 8.89
C ASN A 409 -2.70 47.13 9.70
N ASN A 410 -1.87 46.14 9.34
CA ASN A 410 -0.62 45.87 10.03
C ASN A 410 0.57 45.81 9.04
N MET A 411 1.49 46.76 9.20
CA MET A 411 2.75 46.88 8.47
C MET A 411 3.96 46.82 9.41
N SER A 412 3.81 46.45 10.68
CA SER A 412 4.94 46.47 11.61
C SER A 412 6.07 45.56 11.13
N LEU A 413 7.30 46.05 11.29
CA LEU A 413 8.54 45.40 10.86
C LEU A 413 8.65 45.06 9.36
N MET A 414 7.75 45.52 8.48
CA MET A 414 7.66 45.07 7.08
C MET A 414 9.00 45.09 6.34
N PHE A 415 9.81 46.14 6.50
CA PHE A 415 11.15 46.29 5.91
C PHE A 415 12.26 46.42 6.95
N SER A 416 11.99 46.02 8.20
CA SER A 416 13.01 46.12 9.25
C SER A 416 14.21 45.22 8.91
N ASN A 417 15.41 45.80 8.93
CA ASN A 417 16.67 45.20 8.46
C ASN A 417 16.70 44.74 6.98
N ALA A 418 15.78 45.20 6.13
CA ALA A 418 15.86 45.03 4.67
C ALA A 418 16.91 46.00 4.09
N THR A 419 18.19 45.71 4.28
CA THR A 419 19.28 46.67 4.10
C THR A 419 19.45 47.17 2.67
N SER A 420 19.03 46.43 1.64
CA SER A 420 19.11 46.86 0.23
C SER A 420 17.87 47.61 -0.26
N PHE A 421 16.77 47.62 0.48
CA PHE A 421 15.51 48.18 0.01
C PHE A 421 15.58 49.70 -0.13
N ASN A 422 15.21 50.22 -1.30
CA ASN A 422 15.24 51.65 -1.59
C ASN A 422 14.26 52.05 -2.72
N GLN A 423 12.95 51.89 -2.47
CA GLN A 423 11.91 52.23 -3.44
C GLN A 423 11.03 53.38 -2.97
N ASP A 424 10.43 54.10 -3.92
CA ASP A 424 9.45 55.16 -3.63
C ASP A 424 8.08 54.53 -3.39
N LEU A 425 7.59 54.65 -2.17
CA LEU A 425 6.29 54.12 -1.74
C LEU A 425 5.37 55.24 -1.24
N SER A 426 5.65 56.49 -1.61
CA SER A 426 4.86 57.65 -1.19
C SER A 426 3.43 57.65 -1.75
N SER A 427 3.15 56.85 -2.78
CA SER A 427 1.84 56.69 -3.42
C SER A 427 0.87 55.77 -2.65
N TRP A 428 1.36 55.00 -1.67
CA TRP A 428 0.52 54.04 -0.95
C TRP A 428 -0.55 54.73 -0.10
N ASP A 429 -1.79 54.27 -0.25
CA ASP A 429 -2.89 54.59 0.66
C ASP A 429 -2.75 53.77 1.94
N VAL A 430 -2.39 54.44 3.04
CA VAL A 430 -2.08 53.83 4.34
C VAL A 430 -3.03 54.27 5.44
N ASP A 431 -4.21 54.81 5.08
CA ASP A 431 -5.18 55.34 6.04
C ASP A 431 -5.74 54.28 7.01
N GLN A 432 -5.72 53.00 6.61
CA GLN A 432 -6.16 51.87 7.45
C GLN A 432 -5.05 51.27 8.33
N VAL A 433 -3.80 51.73 8.22
CA VAL A 433 -2.68 51.14 8.97
C VAL A 433 -2.75 51.55 10.45
N GLU A 434 -2.97 50.56 11.31
CA GLU A 434 -3.06 50.72 12.76
C GLU A 434 -1.69 50.50 13.44
N ASP A 435 -0.90 49.53 12.95
CA ASP A 435 0.43 49.21 13.47
C ASP A 435 1.49 49.30 12.37
N CYS A 436 2.44 50.22 12.53
CA CYS A 436 3.63 50.36 11.69
C CYS A 436 4.92 50.42 12.52
N SER A 437 4.88 49.85 13.72
CA SER A 437 6.02 49.85 14.62
C SER A 437 7.25 49.27 13.94
N SER A 438 8.37 50.01 14.02
CA SER A 438 9.65 49.63 13.40
C SER A 438 9.58 49.31 11.89
N PHE A 439 8.61 49.86 11.14
CA PHE A 439 8.35 49.58 9.70
C PHE A 439 9.61 49.44 8.84
N ALA A 440 10.55 50.37 8.97
CA ALA A 440 11.81 50.40 8.21
C ALA A 440 13.06 50.49 9.09
N SER A 441 12.96 50.07 10.36
CA SER A 441 14.10 50.11 11.30
C SER A 441 15.27 49.29 10.77
N GLY A 442 16.46 49.87 10.63
CA GLY A 442 17.63 49.17 10.08
C GLY A 442 17.64 48.96 8.55
N ALA A 443 16.68 49.52 7.80
CA ALA A 443 16.72 49.57 6.33
C ALA A 443 17.71 50.66 5.86
N THR A 444 19.02 50.38 6.01
CA THR A 444 20.09 51.39 5.92
C THR A 444 20.25 52.06 4.56
N SER A 445 19.82 51.44 3.46
CA SER A 445 19.91 52.04 2.11
C SER A 445 18.68 52.87 1.71
N TRP A 446 17.61 52.89 2.52
CA TRP A 446 16.33 53.47 2.09
C TRP A 446 16.30 55.01 2.20
N THR A 447 16.57 55.65 1.07
CA THR A 447 16.57 57.11 0.87
C THR A 447 15.36 57.64 0.09
N SER A 448 14.73 56.79 -0.74
CA SER A 448 13.50 57.12 -1.48
C SER A 448 12.33 57.48 -0.55
N PRO A 449 11.33 58.25 -1.04
CA PRO A 449 10.16 58.63 -0.25
C PRO A 449 9.41 57.43 0.33
N LYS A 450 9.06 57.52 1.62
CA LYS A 450 8.33 56.51 2.38
C LYS A 450 6.82 56.83 2.37
N PRO A 451 5.94 55.85 2.63
CA PRO A 451 4.51 56.11 2.81
C PRO A 451 4.27 57.05 4.00
N ASN A 452 3.21 57.83 3.93
CA ASN A 452 2.83 58.78 5.00
C ASN A 452 2.14 58.07 6.18
N LEU A 453 2.89 57.26 6.91
CA LEU A 453 2.40 56.48 8.05
C LEU A 453 2.12 57.37 9.27
N THR A 454 0.91 57.29 9.83
CA THR A 454 0.46 58.07 11.00
C THR A 454 0.35 57.26 12.30
N CYS A 455 0.53 55.94 12.23
CA CYS A 455 0.54 55.01 13.35
C CYS A 455 1.78 55.19 14.25
N ALA A 456 1.70 54.75 15.52
CA ALA A 456 2.81 54.86 16.47
C ALA A 456 4.01 54.01 16.01
N GLN A 457 5.15 54.67 15.78
CA GLN A 457 6.37 54.09 15.20
C GLN A 457 7.24 53.30 16.19
#